data_AF-A0A9W4CPB3-F1
#
_entry.id   AF-A0A9W4CPB3-F1
#
_cell.length_a   1.000
_cell.length_b   1.000
_cell.length_c   1.000
_cell.angle_alpha   90.00
_cell.angle_beta   90.00
_cell.angle_gamma   90.00
#
_symmetry.space_group_name_H-M   'P 1'
#
loop_
_entity.id
_entity.type
_entity.pdbx_description
1 polymer ?
#
loop_
_entity_poly.entity_id
_entity_poly.type
_entity_poly.pdbx_seq_one_letter_code
_entity_poly.pdbx_strand_id
1 'polypeptide(L)'
;MYRKDEQPRTPAEDFKLPFEGKLSEENRWVIMAKVIPWEEFEAEYEELFSSVMGAPAKRFRMALGALIIKEKLGISDRSNGLKNFKSSQRTNGKNH
;
A
#
# COMPACT_ATOMS: atom_id res chain seq x y z
N MET A 1 -6.15 -17.92 -12.32
CA MET A 1 -7.51 -17.35 -12.18
C MET A 1 -7.45 -15.99 -11.52
N TYR A 2 -8.01 -14.95 -12.13
CA TYR A 2 -8.26 -13.66 -11.48
C TYR A 2 -9.69 -13.65 -10.92
N ARG A 3 -9.89 -13.10 -9.71
CA ARG A 3 -11.23 -12.92 -9.13
C ARG A 3 -11.44 -11.43 -8.85
N LYS A 4 -12.35 -10.83 -9.61
CA LYS A 4 -12.93 -9.51 -9.32
C LYS A 4 -13.92 -9.66 -8.18
N ASP A 5 -13.42 -9.82 -6.97
CA ASP A 5 -14.26 -9.66 -5.79
C ASP A 5 -14.64 -8.16 -5.70
N GLU A 6 -15.91 -7.82 -5.54
CA GLU A 6 -16.34 -6.43 -5.34
C GLU A 6 -16.01 -6.06 -3.89
N GLN A 7 -14.89 -5.37 -3.64
CA GLN A 7 -14.75 -4.69 -2.33
C GLN A 7 -15.54 -3.40 -2.43
N PRO A 8 -16.22 -2.97 -1.36
CA PRO A 8 -16.74 -1.62 -1.29
C PRO A 8 -15.56 -0.67 -1.53
N ARG A 9 -15.64 0.10 -2.62
CA ARG A 9 -14.72 1.20 -2.87
C ARG A 9 -14.98 2.24 -1.79
N THR A 10 -14.35 2.10 -0.64
CA THR A 10 -14.35 3.17 0.36
C THR A 10 -13.34 4.21 -0.13
N PRO A 11 -13.78 5.39 -0.58
CA PRO A 11 -12.86 6.46 -0.87
C PRO A 11 -12.10 6.83 0.42
N ALA A 12 -10.89 7.36 0.26
CA ALA A 12 -10.05 7.69 1.42
C ALA A 12 -10.74 8.68 2.38
N GLU A 13 -11.63 9.54 1.87
CA GLU A 13 -12.41 10.48 2.68
C GLU A 13 -13.41 9.81 3.62
N ASP A 14 -13.93 8.63 3.25
CA ASP A 14 -14.93 7.87 4.00
C ASP A 14 -14.31 6.83 4.94
N PHE A 15 -12.98 6.70 4.90
CA PHE A 15 -12.27 5.80 5.79
C PHE A 15 -12.25 6.37 7.21
N LYS A 16 -13.10 5.78 8.06
CA LYS A 16 -13.21 6.15 9.48
C LYS A 16 -12.10 5.47 10.28
N LEU A 17 -11.27 6.30 10.91
CA LEU A 17 -10.27 5.82 11.85
C LEU A 17 -10.95 5.35 13.14
N PRO A 18 -10.37 4.36 13.86
CA PRO A 18 -10.89 3.91 15.16
C PRO A 18 -10.74 4.95 16.27
N PHE A 19 -10.07 6.06 15.96
CA PHE A 19 -9.96 7.27 16.77
C PHE A 19 -10.56 8.45 15.98
N GLU A 20 -10.95 9.51 16.68
CA GLU A 20 -11.53 10.70 16.06
C GLU A 20 -10.56 11.31 15.03
N GLY A 21 -10.91 11.26 13.75
CA GLY A 21 -10.06 11.77 12.68
C GLY A 21 -10.45 11.27 11.28
N LYS A 22 -9.99 12.01 10.26
CA LYS A 22 -10.05 11.63 8.84
C LYS A 22 -8.64 11.55 8.28
N LEU A 23 -8.46 10.80 7.19
CA LEU A 23 -7.22 10.87 6.42
C LEU A 23 -7.08 12.28 5.83
N SER A 24 -5.90 12.87 5.99
CA SER A 24 -5.58 14.14 5.33
C SER A 24 -5.55 13.94 3.82
N GLU A 25 -6.26 14.81 3.09
CA GLU A 25 -6.26 14.81 1.62
C GLU A 25 -4.88 15.14 1.04
N GLU A 26 -4.04 15.84 1.80
CA GLU A 26 -2.66 16.18 1.43
C GLU A 26 -1.69 15.02 1.64
N ASN A 27 -2.15 13.89 2.18
CA ASN A 27 -1.33 12.71 2.33
C ASN A 27 -0.86 12.22 0.95
N ARG A 28 0.46 12.07 0.79
CA ARG A 28 1.10 11.61 -0.46
C ARG A 28 0.45 10.36 -1.05
N TRP A 29 0.00 9.42 -0.21
CA TRP A 29 -0.66 8.18 -0.63
C TRP A 29 -2.10 8.41 -1.11
N VAL A 30 -2.83 9.33 -0.46
CA VAL A 30 -4.19 9.72 -0.86
C VAL A 30 -4.17 10.44 -2.20
N ILE A 31 -3.25 11.39 -2.39
CA ILE A 31 -3.06 12.08 -3.68
C ILE A 31 -2.73 11.07 -4.79
N MET A 32 -1.79 10.17 -4.53
CA MET A 32 -1.39 9.15 -5.52
C MET A 32 -2.54 8.22 -5.89
N ALA A 33 -3.36 7.81 -4.92
CA ALA A 33 -4.52 6.98 -5.17
C ALA A 33 -5.61 7.69 -6.00
N LYS A 34 -5.70 9.03 -5.94
CA LYS A 34 -6.62 9.81 -6.79
C LYS A 34 -6.14 9.93 -8.25
N VAL A 35 -4.83 9.89 -8.48
CA VAL A 35 -4.24 10.09 -9.82
C VAL A 35 -4.15 8.80 -10.64
N ILE A 36 -4.01 7.64 -9.99
CA ILE A 36 -3.85 6.36 -10.71
C ILE A 36 -5.19 5.91 -11.32
N PRO A 37 -5.26 5.65 -12.65
CA PRO A 37 -6.44 5.08 -13.30
C PRO A 37 -6.57 3.59 -12.99
N TRP A 38 -7.07 3.28 -11.80
CA TRP A 38 -7.10 1.90 -11.26
C TRP A 38 -7.92 0.91 -12.11
N GLU A 39 -9.00 1.37 -12.74
CA GLU A 39 -9.92 0.49 -13.49
C GLU A 39 -9.29 -0.02 -14.78
N GLU A 40 -8.59 0.86 -15.51
CA GLU A 40 -7.90 0.54 -16.76
C GLU A 40 -6.81 -0.51 -16.52
N PHE A 41 -5.95 -0.26 -15.53
CA PHE A 41 -4.89 -1.22 -15.19
C PHE A 41 -5.41 -2.53 -14.60
N GLU A 42 -6.54 -2.51 -13.90
CA GLU A 42 -7.15 -3.75 -13.39
C GLU A 42 -7.70 -4.62 -14.51
N ALA A 43 -8.20 -4.02 -15.59
CA ALA A 43 -8.61 -4.74 -16.79
C ALA A 43 -7.41 -5.40 -17.49
N GLU A 44 -6.33 -4.65 -17.75
CA GLU A 44 -5.10 -5.18 -18.34
C GLU A 44 -4.47 -6.28 -17.46
N TYR A 45 -4.48 -6.08 -16.14
CA TYR A 45 -3.92 -7.04 -15.20
C TYR A 45 -4.71 -8.35 -15.17
N GLU A 46 -6.03 -8.31 -15.35
CA GLU A 46 -6.87 -9.50 -15.45
C GLU A 46 -6.54 -10.34 -16.69
N GLU A 47 -6.30 -9.70 -17.84
CA GLU A 47 -5.97 -10.38 -19.10
C GLU A 47 -4.69 -11.22 -19.01
N LEU A 48 -3.77 -10.85 -18.11
CA LEU A 48 -2.51 -11.58 -17.88
C LEU A 48 -2.72 -12.93 -17.18
N PHE A 49 -3.87 -13.19 -16.56
CA PHE A 49 -4.12 -14.43 -15.83
C PHE A 49 -5.05 -15.37 -16.61
N SER A 50 -4.59 -16.59 -16.85
CA SER A 50 -5.44 -17.64 -17.42
C SER A 50 -6.53 -18.08 -16.44
N SER A 51 -7.70 -18.41 -16.99
CA SER A 51 -8.88 -18.88 -16.26
C SER A 51 -8.80 -20.36 -15.87
N VAL A 52 -7.78 -21.10 -16.29
CA VAL A 52 -7.85 -22.56 -16.39
C VAL A 52 -7.30 -23.30 -15.16
N MET A 53 -6.27 -22.81 -14.47
CA MET A 53 -5.72 -23.49 -13.27
C MET A 53 -4.87 -22.56 -12.38
N GLY A 54 -4.84 -22.83 -11.07
CA GLY A 54 -3.96 -22.16 -10.11
C GLY A 54 -4.68 -21.36 -9.00
N ALA A 55 -3.91 -20.92 -8.00
CA ALA A 55 -4.41 -20.07 -6.92
C ALA A 55 -4.93 -18.72 -7.46
N PRO A 56 -6.00 -18.15 -6.87
CA PRO A 56 -6.51 -16.86 -7.30
C PRO A 56 -5.46 -15.77 -7.13
N ALA A 57 -5.23 -15.00 -8.18
CA ALA A 57 -4.29 -13.88 -8.16
C ALA A 57 -4.79 -12.78 -7.19
N LYS A 58 -3.83 -12.11 -6.54
CA LYS A 58 -4.14 -10.92 -5.73
C LYS A 58 -4.57 -9.79 -6.67
N ARG A 59 -5.49 -8.95 -6.20
CA ARG A 59 -5.97 -7.80 -6.96
C ARG A 59 -4.85 -6.84 -7.32
N PHE A 60 -5.01 -6.17 -8.46
CA PHE A 60 -4.03 -5.20 -8.95
C PHE A 60 -3.69 -4.13 -7.91
N ARG A 61 -4.69 -3.53 -7.25
CA ARG A 61 -4.48 -2.50 -6.21
C ARG A 61 -3.56 -2.94 -5.08
N MET A 62 -3.68 -4.19 -4.66
CA MET A 62 -2.87 -4.75 -3.58
C MET A 62 -1.43 -4.97 -4.06
N ALA A 63 -1.26 -5.53 -5.26
CA ALA A 63 0.05 -5.77 -5.84
C ALA A 63 0.80 -4.45 -6.09
N LEU A 64 0.15 -3.47 -6.73
CA LEU A 64 0.74 -2.16 -6.99
C LEU A 64 1.02 -1.41 -5.68
N GLY A 65 0.08 -1.42 -4.72
CA GLY A 65 0.28 -0.79 -3.42
C GLY A 65 1.52 -1.34 -2.69
N ALA A 66 1.70 -2.66 -2.68
CA ALA A 66 2.88 -3.30 -2.10
C ALA A 66 4.18 -2.88 -2.83
N LEU A 67 4.16 -2.81 -4.17
CA LEU A 67 5.30 -2.37 -4.97
C LEU A 67 5.66 -0.91 -4.68
N ILE A 68 4.69 0.00 -4.64
CA ILE A 68 4.94 1.41 -4.33
C ILE A 68 5.52 1.54 -2.92
N ILE A 69 4.99 0.81 -1.94
CA ILE A 69 5.52 0.82 -0.58
C ILE A 69 6.97 0.30 -0.54
N LYS A 70 7.26 -0.80 -1.24
CA LYS A 70 8.61 -1.37 -1.36
C LYS A 70 9.61 -0.36 -1.92
N GLU A 71 9.26 0.28 -3.03
CA GLU A 71 10.09 1.29 -3.70
C GLU A 71 10.28 2.54 -2.83
N LYS A 72 9.21 3.05 -2.22
CA LYS A 72 9.26 4.29 -1.40
C LYS A 72 10.00 4.11 -0.09
N LEU A 73 9.92 2.93 0.53
CA LEU A 73 10.61 2.63 1.79
C LEU A 73 12.04 2.10 1.57
N GLY A 74 12.48 1.92 0.32
CA GLY A 74 13.82 1.42 0.00
C GLY A 74 14.08 0.03 0.57
N ILE A 75 13.03 -0.79 0.74
CA ILE A 75 13.13 -2.11 1.37
C ILE A 75 13.68 -3.07 0.32
N SER A 76 15.00 -3.25 0.32
CA SER A 76 15.62 -4.35 -0.40
C SER A 76 15.15 -5.68 0.21
N ASP A 77 14.85 -6.69 -0.62
CA ASP A 77 14.58 -8.08 -0.16
C ASP A 77 15.75 -8.67 0.65
N ARG A 78 16.92 -8.04 0.60
CA ARG A 78 17.97 -8.25 1.60
C ARG A 78 17.59 -7.55 2.89
N SER A 79 17.18 -8.36 3.86
CA SER A 79 17.02 -8.05 5.29
C SER A 79 18.10 -7.10 5.84
N ASN A 80 17.89 -5.79 5.64
CA ASN A 80 18.75 -4.75 6.20
C ASN A 80 17.92 -3.72 7.02
N GLY A 81 16.61 -3.92 7.11
CA GLY A 81 15.63 -2.99 7.68
C GLY A 81 15.54 -2.89 9.21
N LEU A 82 16.66 -3.08 9.94
CA LEU A 82 16.69 -2.90 11.40
C LEU A 82 17.63 -1.78 11.89
N LYS A 83 18.19 -0.97 10.98
CA LYS A 83 19.16 0.07 11.38
C LYS A 83 18.56 1.39 11.84
N ASN A 84 17.32 1.72 11.44
CA ASN A 84 16.77 3.07 11.64
C ASN A 84 15.87 3.24 12.88
N PHE A 85 15.58 2.17 13.63
CA PHE A 85 14.76 2.27 14.85
C PHE A 85 15.61 2.48 16.13
N LYS A 86 16.92 2.22 16.09
CA LYS A 86 17.78 2.27 17.29
C LYS A 86 18.54 3.59 17.51
N SER A 87 18.48 4.57 16.59
CA SER A 87 19.20 5.84 16.77
C SER A 87 18.41 6.92 17.52
N SER A 88 17.08 6.82 17.62
CA SER A 88 16.25 7.86 18.26
C SER A 88 16.05 7.70 19.77
N GLN A 89 16.55 6.62 20.38
CA GLN A 89 16.39 6.35 21.82
C GLN A 89 17.70 6.51 22.62
N ARG A 90 18.72 7.18 22.06
CA ARG A 90 20.06 7.27 22.69
C ARG A 90 20.56 8.68 23.05
N THR A 91 19.75 9.73 22.89
CA THR A 91 20.18 11.12 23.22
C THR A 91 19.42 11.79 24.36
N ASN A 92 18.43 11.15 24.98
CA ASN A 92 17.82 11.66 26.22
C ASN A 92 18.40 10.97 27.44
N GLY A 93 19.49 11.53 27.97
CA GLY A 93 20.00 11.15 29.28
C GLY A 93 21.50 11.37 29.43
N LYS A 94 21.89 12.62 29.69
CA LYS A 94 22.99 13.03 30.59
C LYS A 94 23.20 14.54 30.49
N ASN A 95 22.36 15.29 31.20
CA ASN A 95 22.69 16.59 31.76
C ASN A 95 22.34 16.52 33.25
N HIS A 96 23.31 16.13 34.07
CA HIS A 96 23.54 16.56 35.45
C HIS A 96 24.93 16.07 35.86
#